data_AF-A0AA39GWB6-F1
#
_entry.id   AF-A0AA39GWB6-F1
#
_cell.length_a   1.000
_cell.length_b   1.000
_cell.length_c   1.000
_cell.angle_alpha   90.00
_cell.angle_beta   90.00
_cell.angle_gamma   90.00
#
_symmetry.space_group_name_H-M   'P 1'
#
loop_
_entity.id
_entity.type
_entity.pdbx_description
1 polymer ?
#
loop_
_entity_poly.entity_id
_entity_poly.type
_entity_poly.pdbx_seq_one_letter_code
_entity_poly.pdbx_strand_id
1 'polypeptide(L)'
;MQVNLYTSLTILAVCCVLGESAIPVMGEALKTNQLLVVGVSGCRITFETPFSKWTCGMNLNGNTTISKSVCNWTSIVPLTEPYGSSTAPMKLLFFGYVDNKQVMFVRSLEFPKEKHPGHRFHSANVLDGAVDITLRSPEHVLKRVTNILYDGYNKLLYLIYAKSMMYYHMHVYSIDGIASVQPNRISQDAEKRTAISPTLGKMKWFSDPHSKKFFYFDASDKDGHSSIWSVSMDGFWALVQNKSGGVKEMGFPTKPSSISVSGGALIATYQTNSSDTQTIVPLSGLSEEIRCRHTNITPSTVFVVRDWEFCKLRDGERANATSCANENPWRRTPLPASSVSQEVQEETTFILLTSLIVVITTVVLVALVCVIAYKRRWWYEAVGKTEQIHAPYAQFAPDFSRFEFFPSCCEGRETCTSCRSCGKEKPRVGQEIGNNVAEKSNGLFSPQDWVCTKCNDVNLGRRNVCKAKKFAALKLEQAIAVVTWIVRTLNIYHEKQMMSLINLAPVRMIISMSASVMTGSTPVPDSTKTAAELRLLFEQAPGSVQPPSPPPNDFNRDRLPFAVLVNLMDSLDWPTACFYRLDELKKFYPVLTPIAEEHE
;
A
#
# COMPACT_ATOMS: atom_id res chain seq x y z
N MET A 1 -40.64 13.36 -3.92
CA MET A 1 -39.81 12.26 -4.46
C MET A 1 -38.82 12.73 -5.54
N GLN A 2 -39.18 13.64 -6.45
CA GLN A 2 -38.25 14.19 -7.47
C GLN A 2 -37.09 15.07 -6.92
N VAL A 3 -37.27 15.73 -5.78
CA VAL A 3 -36.23 16.64 -5.22
C VAL A 3 -35.00 15.88 -4.68
N ASN A 4 -35.15 14.63 -4.21
CA ASN A 4 -34.03 13.82 -3.72
C ASN A 4 -33.14 13.27 -4.85
N LEU A 5 -33.67 13.17 -6.07
CA LEU A 5 -32.90 12.66 -7.21
C LEU A 5 -31.87 13.68 -7.67
N TYR A 6 -32.27 14.96 -7.72
CA TYR A 6 -31.40 16.06 -8.16
C TYR A 6 -30.24 16.29 -7.20
N THR A 7 -30.49 16.35 -5.89
CA THR A 7 -29.41 16.51 -4.89
C THR A 7 -28.42 15.36 -4.92
N SER A 8 -28.91 14.12 -5.04
CA SER A 8 -28.05 12.93 -5.14
C SER A 8 -27.23 12.93 -6.43
N LEU A 9 -27.80 13.39 -7.56
CA LEU A 9 -27.10 13.55 -8.83
C LEU A 9 -26.04 14.66 -8.80
N THR A 10 -26.31 15.80 -8.13
CA THR A 10 -25.28 16.85 -7.95
C THR A 10 -24.16 16.41 -7.02
N ILE A 11 -24.44 15.67 -5.95
CA ILE A 11 -23.39 15.14 -5.07
C ILE A 11 -22.55 14.10 -5.81
N LEU A 12 -23.17 13.21 -6.60
CA LEU A 12 -22.43 12.28 -7.46
C LEU A 12 -21.61 13.02 -8.53
N ALA A 13 -22.17 14.05 -9.17
CA ALA A 13 -21.48 14.82 -10.19
C ALA A 13 -20.28 15.59 -9.61
N VAL A 14 -20.41 16.18 -8.42
CA VAL A 14 -19.31 16.88 -7.74
C VAL A 14 -18.23 15.89 -7.29
N CYS A 15 -18.61 14.72 -6.77
CA CYS A 15 -17.64 13.67 -6.44
C CYS A 15 -16.94 13.07 -7.67
N CYS A 16 -17.61 13.01 -8.83
CA CYS A 16 -16.99 12.53 -10.08
C CYS A 16 -16.08 13.57 -10.75
N VAL A 17 -16.34 14.87 -10.59
CA VAL A 17 -15.53 15.94 -11.21
C VAL A 17 -14.28 16.27 -10.39
N LEU A 18 -14.28 16.03 -9.08
CA LEU A 18 -13.11 16.27 -8.22
C LEU A 18 -12.18 15.05 -8.07
N GLY A 19 -12.52 13.93 -8.70
CA GLY A 19 -11.85 12.65 -8.54
C GLY A 19 -10.98 12.22 -9.73
N GLU A 20 -10.49 13.14 -10.57
CA GLU A 20 -9.38 12.79 -11.46
C GLU A 20 -8.14 12.58 -10.59
N SER A 21 -7.98 11.36 -10.07
CA SER A 21 -6.75 10.93 -9.42
C SER A 21 -5.63 11.15 -10.43
N ALA A 22 -4.84 12.20 -10.21
CA ALA A 22 -3.67 12.46 -11.02
C ALA A 22 -2.82 11.19 -10.98
N ILE A 23 -2.59 10.57 -12.14
CA ILE A 23 -1.71 9.41 -12.19
C ILE A 23 -0.34 9.92 -11.78
N PRO A 24 0.23 9.32 -10.72
CA PRO A 24 1.47 9.80 -10.15
C PRO A 24 2.56 9.72 -11.19
N VAL A 25 3.29 10.83 -11.29
CA VAL A 25 4.46 10.87 -12.17
C VAL A 25 5.51 9.94 -11.56
N MET A 26 6.27 9.21 -12.37
CA MET A 26 7.35 8.34 -11.87
C MET A 26 8.30 9.07 -10.92
N GLY A 27 8.54 10.37 -11.16
CA GLY A 27 9.36 11.19 -10.27
C GLY A 27 8.70 11.53 -8.92
N GLU A 28 7.38 11.55 -8.83
CA GLU A 28 6.64 11.68 -7.57
C GLU A 28 6.63 10.38 -6.79
N ALA A 29 6.31 9.26 -7.47
CA ALA A 29 6.35 7.92 -6.88
C ALA A 29 7.75 7.59 -6.31
N LEU A 30 8.81 7.99 -7.01
CA LEU A 30 10.19 7.81 -6.57
C LEU A 30 10.75 8.97 -5.74
N LYS A 31 10.03 10.09 -5.60
CA LYS A 31 10.52 11.32 -4.94
C LYS A 31 11.84 11.82 -5.52
N THR A 32 11.97 11.84 -6.85
CA THR A 32 13.13 12.40 -7.56
C THR A 32 12.78 12.77 -9.00
N ASN A 33 13.27 13.90 -9.48
CA ASN A 33 13.23 14.27 -10.90
C ASN A 33 14.51 13.83 -11.66
N GLN A 34 15.51 13.32 -10.94
CA GLN A 34 16.78 12.86 -11.46
C GLN A 34 16.70 11.35 -11.63
N LEU A 35 16.02 10.90 -12.69
CA LEU A 35 15.82 9.48 -12.95
C LEU A 35 16.18 9.11 -14.38
N LEU A 36 16.79 7.95 -14.53
CA LEU A 36 17.06 7.26 -15.79
C LEU A 36 16.54 5.84 -15.66
N VAL A 37 15.61 5.46 -16.53
CA VAL A 37 15.11 4.08 -16.60
C VAL A 37 15.95 3.34 -17.63
N VAL A 38 16.50 2.19 -17.21
CA VAL A 38 17.32 1.33 -18.04
C VAL A 38 16.61 0.01 -18.25
N GLY A 39 16.17 -0.25 -19.48
CA GLY A 39 15.52 -1.51 -19.86
C GLY A 39 16.49 -2.45 -20.56
N VAL A 40 16.54 -3.72 -20.15
CA VAL A 40 17.32 -4.78 -20.81
C VAL A 40 16.38 -5.84 -21.38
N SER A 41 16.54 -6.13 -22.68
CA SER A 41 15.80 -7.17 -23.39
C SER A 41 16.74 -7.91 -24.35
N GLY A 42 17.08 -9.16 -24.04
CA GLY A 42 18.09 -9.90 -24.79
C GLY A 42 19.40 -9.12 -24.85
N CYS A 43 19.99 -8.96 -26.03
CA CYS A 43 21.23 -8.19 -26.19
C CYS A 43 21.00 -6.67 -26.27
N ARG A 44 19.76 -6.18 -26.15
CA ARG A 44 19.46 -4.75 -26.26
C ARG A 44 19.36 -4.12 -24.87
N ILE A 45 20.04 -2.99 -24.70
CA ILE A 45 19.89 -2.10 -23.56
C ILE A 45 19.32 -0.77 -24.04
N THR A 46 18.40 -0.22 -23.27
CA THR A 46 17.67 1.01 -23.60
C THR A 46 17.73 1.96 -22.42
N PHE A 47 17.82 3.25 -22.70
CA PHE A 47 18.03 4.32 -21.73
C PHE A 47 16.99 5.41 -21.95
N GLU A 48 16.24 5.79 -20.92
CA GLU A 48 15.13 6.73 -21.07
C GLU A 48 15.06 7.75 -19.92
N THR A 49 15.05 9.04 -20.27
CA THR A 49 14.89 10.17 -19.33
C THR A 49 14.53 11.48 -20.05
N PRO A 50 13.73 12.40 -19.49
CA PRO A 50 12.82 12.19 -18.37
C PRO A 50 11.62 11.34 -18.80
N PHE A 51 10.98 10.66 -17.85
CA PHE A 51 9.67 10.05 -18.09
C PHE A 51 8.62 11.16 -18.13
N SER A 52 8.05 11.45 -19.30
CA SER A 52 6.92 12.38 -19.39
C SER A 52 5.72 11.84 -18.61
N LYS A 53 4.90 12.76 -18.09
CA LYS A 53 3.65 12.40 -17.41
C LYS A 53 2.80 11.54 -18.36
N TRP A 54 2.18 10.47 -17.84
CA TRP A 54 1.20 9.64 -18.56
C TRP A 54 1.72 8.74 -19.68
N THR A 55 3.04 8.60 -19.84
CA THR A 55 3.61 7.73 -20.88
C THR A 55 4.41 6.59 -20.28
N CYS A 56 4.07 5.37 -20.69
CA CYS A 56 4.90 4.21 -20.46
C CYS A 56 6.20 4.31 -21.25
N GLY A 57 7.27 3.73 -20.71
CA GLY A 57 8.60 3.88 -21.30
C GLY A 57 8.64 3.42 -22.76
N MET A 58 9.26 4.22 -23.63
CA MET A 58 9.44 3.88 -25.04
C MET A 58 10.22 2.59 -25.26
N ASN A 59 11.04 2.20 -24.27
CA ASN A 59 11.79 0.94 -24.22
C ASN A 59 10.92 -0.30 -24.51
N LEU A 60 9.59 -0.15 -24.45
CA LEU A 60 8.55 -1.18 -24.50
C LEU A 60 7.80 -1.21 -25.85
N ASN A 61 7.95 -0.20 -26.71
CA ASN A 61 7.16 -0.05 -27.94
C ASN A 61 7.94 -0.31 -29.25
N GLY A 62 9.22 -0.71 -29.17
CA GLY A 62 10.09 -0.81 -30.33
C GLY A 62 9.88 -2.08 -31.18
N ASN A 63 9.39 -1.91 -32.41
CA ASN A 63 9.33 -2.91 -33.49
C ASN A 63 10.73 -3.17 -34.12
N THR A 64 11.79 -3.14 -33.31
CA THR A 64 13.16 -3.33 -33.81
C THR A 64 13.45 -4.81 -34.00
N THR A 65 14.02 -5.15 -35.13
CA THR A 65 14.51 -6.49 -35.46
C THR A 65 15.49 -6.97 -34.39
N ILE A 66 15.19 -8.11 -33.77
CA ILE A 66 16.03 -8.73 -32.76
C ILE A 66 17.36 -9.11 -33.43
N SER A 67 18.49 -8.72 -32.82
CA SER A 67 19.82 -9.14 -33.27
C SER A 67 19.87 -10.67 -33.43
N LYS A 68 20.65 -11.16 -34.39
CA LYS A 68 20.83 -12.62 -34.60
C LYS A 68 21.42 -13.33 -33.37
N SER A 69 22.15 -12.59 -32.51
CA SER A 69 22.73 -13.12 -31.28
C SER A 69 21.67 -13.32 -30.20
N VAL A 70 21.63 -14.51 -29.61
CA VAL A 70 20.68 -14.84 -28.54
C VAL A 70 21.36 -14.59 -27.19
N CYS A 71 21.02 -13.48 -26.54
CA CYS A 71 21.44 -13.20 -25.16
C CYS A 71 20.36 -13.64 -24.16
N ASN A 72 20.75 -14.42 -23.16
CA ASN A 72 19.91 -14.83 -22.04
C ASN A 72 20.63 -14.54 -20.72
N TRP A 73 20.17 -13.52 -19.99
CA TRP A 73 20.80 -13.08 -18.75
C TRP A 73 20.24 -13.83 -17.54
N THR A 74 21.12 -14.48 -16.80
CA THR A 74 20.78 -15.09 -15.51
C THR A 74 20.73 -14.04 -14.40
N SER A 75 21.67 -13.08 -14.43
CA SER A 75 21.74 -12.00 -13.45
C SER A 75 22.27 -10.73 -14.11
N ILE A 76 21.69 -9.59 -13.73
CA ILE A 76 22.16 -8.26 -14.10
C ILE A 76 22.23 -7.46 -12.81
N VAL A 77 23.41 -6.97 -12.45
CA VAL A 77 23.65 -6.39 -11.13
C VAL A 77 24.16 -4.94 -11.27
N PRO A 78 23.51 -3.97 -10.60
CA PRO A 78 24.02 -2.60 -10.55
C PRO A 78 25.32 -2.53 -9.75
N LEU A 79 26.39 -2.09 -10.40
CA LEU A 79 27.68 -1.81 -9.77
C LEU A 79 27.74 -0.32 -9.46
N THR A 80 27.44 0.02 -8.22
CA THR A 80 27.45 1.39 -7.69
C THR A 80 28.37 1.47 -6.49
N GLU A 81 29.07 2.58 -6.37
CA GLU A 81 29.82 2.88 -5.17
C GLU A 81 29.00 3.76 -4.23
N PRO A 82 29.34 3.80 -2.93
CA PRO A 82 28.65 4.63 -1.95
C PRO A 82 28.58 6.10 -2.41
N TYR A 83 27.51 6.78 -1.99
CA TYR A 83 27.30 8.18 -2.32
C TYR A 83 28.54 9.02 -1.98
N GLY A 84 29.05 9.76 -2.97
CA GLY A 84 30.18 10.68 -2.81
C GLY A 84 31.59 10.07 -2.90
N SER A 85 31.77 8.75 -2.95
CA SER A 85 33.12 8.17 -2.99
C SER A 85 33.78 8.20 -4.37
N SER A 86 32.98 8.25 -5.45
CA SER A 86 33.48 8.16 -6.82
C SER A 86 32.63 8.93 -7.82
N THR A 87 33.32 9.62 -8.72
CA THR A 87 32.76 10.31 -9.90
C THR A 87 32.53 9.36 -11.06
N ALA A 88 32.97 8.10 -10.97
CA ALA A 88 32.83 7.16 -12.06
C ALA A 88 31.34 6.86 -12.34
N PRO A 89 30.97 6.78 -13.62
CA PRO A 89 29.62 6.43 -14.01
C PRO A 89 29.27 5.02 -13.52
N MET A 90 27.99 4.83 -13.21
CA MET A 90 27.46 3.53 -12.82
C MET A 90 27.69 2.50 -13.93
N LYS A 91 28.00 1.27 -13.52
CA LYS A 91 28.18 0.14 -14.43
C LYS A 91 27.16 -0.95 -14.11
N LEU A 92 26.91 -1.82 -15.07
CA LEU A 92 26.13 -3.04 -14.87
C LEU A 92 27.03 -4.25 -15.10
N LEU A 93 26.97 -5.20 -14.16
CA LEU A 93 27.51 -6.53 -14.34
C LEU A 93 26.45 -7.39 -15.02
N PHE A 94 26.78 -7.97 -16.16
CA PHE A 94 25.95 -8.94 -16.84
C PHE A 94 26.53 -10.32 -16.65
N PHE A 95 25.65 -11.27 -16.33
CA PHE A 95 26.01 -12.68 -16.26
C PHE A 95 24.91 -13.53 -16.89
N GLY A 96 25.30 -14.37 -17.85
CA GLY A 96 24.35 -15.19 -18.60
C GLY A 96 25.00 -15.88 -19.77
N TYR A 97 24.23 -16.06 -20.84
CA TYR A 97 24.62 -16.76 -22.05
C TYR A 97 24.48 -15.86 -23.27
N VAL A 98 25.49 -15.87 -24.14
CA VAL A 98 25.48 -15.25 -25.46
C VAL A 98 25.84 -16.34 -26.46
N ASP A 99 24.92 -16.65 -27.37
CA ASP A 99 25.10 -17.74 -28.35
C ASP A 99 25.51 -19.07 -27.69
N ASN A 100 24.82 -19.41 -26.59
CA ASN A 100 25.06 -20.57 -25.72
C ASN A 100 26.42 -20.60 -25.01
N LYS A 101 27.26 -19.57 -25.16
CA LYS A 101 28.48 -19.41 -24.37
C LYS A 101 28.17 -18.61 -23.13
N GLN A 102 28.55 -19.15 -21.98
CA GLN A 102 28.44 -18.42 -20.73
C GLN A 102 29.43 -17.26 -20.71
N VAL A 103 28.97 -16.08 -20.35
CA VAL A 103 29.78 -14.86 -20.31
C VAL A 103 29.50 -14.06 -19.05
N MET A 104 30.51 -13.32 -18.61
CA MET A 104 30.39 -12.33 -17.54
C MET A 104 31.10 -11.07 -17.98
N PHE A 105 30.42 -9.93 -18.03
CA PHE A 105 31.08 -8.68 -18.42
C PHE A 105 30.49 -7.49 -17.69
N VAL A 106 31.31 -6.44 -17.58
CA VAL A 106 30.87 -5.13 -17.11
C VAL A 106 30.60 -4.24 -18.30
N ARG A 107 29.47 -3.53 -18.25
CA ARG A 107 29.17 -2.44 -19.18
C ARG A 107 28.97 -1.15 -18.41
N SER A 108 29.62 -0.08 -18.83
CA SER A 108 29.29 1.27 -18.37
C SER A 108 27.93 1.70 -18.92
N LEU A 109 27.13 2.37 -18.09
CA LEU A 109 25.90 2.99 -18.55
C LEU A 109 26.21 4.29 -19.30
N GLU A 110 25.34 4.63 -20.25
CA GLU A 110 25.45 5.81 -21.07
C GLU A 110 24.24 6.71 -20.84
N PHE A 111 24.45 8.02 -20.91
CA PHE A 111 23.35 8.97 -20.88
C PHE A 111 22.76 9.15 -22.27
N PRO A 112 21.43 9.09 -22.45
CA PRO A 112 20.81 9.18 -23.77
C PRO A 112 21.08 10.55 -24.41
N LYS A 113 21.68 10.51 -25.60
CA LYS A 113 22.06 11.72 -26.37
C LYS A 113 20.95 12.17 -27.33
N GLU A 114 20.15 11.23 -27.83
CA GLU A 114 19.10 11.52 -28.81
C GLU A 114 17.88 12.15 -28.11
N LYS A 115 17.38 13.23 -28.70
CA LYS A 115 16.19 13.93 -28.23
C LYS A 115 15.01 13.51 -29.09
N HIS A 116 13.98 13.00 -28.44
CA HIS A 116 12.66 12.80 -29.01
C HIS A 116 11.67 13.81 -28.39
N PRO A 117 10.52 14.07 -29.02
CA PRO A 117 9.53 14.98 -28.45
C PRO A 117 9.12 14.54 -27.04
N GLY A 118 9.49 15.33 -26.03
CA GLY A 118 9.16 15.09 -24.62
C GLY A 118 10.10 14.17 -23.83
N HIS A 119 11.10 13.52 -24.44
CA HIS A 119 12.00 12.60 -23.75
C HIS A 119 13.35 12.42 -24.48
N ARG A 120 14.36 11.92 -23.77
CA ARG A 120 15.62 11.42 -24.36
C ARG A 120 15.60 9.92 -24.29
N PHE A 121 15.90 9.29 -25.43
CA PHE A 121 15.95 7.85 -25.57
C PHE A 121 17.26 7.47 -26.23
N HIS A 122 17.82 6.33 -25.88
CA HIS A 122 18.95 5.75 -26.59
C HIS A 122 18.88 4.23 -26.47
N SER A 123 19.29 3.51 -27.50
CA SER A 123 19.39 2.06 -27.50
C SER A 123 20.79 1.66 -27.94
N ALA A 124 21.38 0.70 -27.24
CA ALA A 124 22.67 0.12 -27.58
C ALA A 124 22.61 -1.42 -27.50
N ASN A 125 23.59 -2.09 -28.10
CA ASN A 125 23.77 -3.52 -27.86
C ASN A 125 24.60 -3.67 -26.58
N VAL A 126 24.14 -4.48 -25.63
CA VAL A 126 24.77 -4.78 -24.34
C VAL A 126 26.25 -5.15 -24.48
N LEU A 127 26.63 -5.82 -25.58
CA LEU A 127 27.99 -6.26 -25.85
C LEU A 127 28.95 -5.13 -26.29
N ASP A 128 28.42 -3.99 -26.75
CA ASP A 128 29.25 -2.88 -27.25
C ASP A 128 30.03 -2.22 -26.10
N GLY A 129 31.35 -2.30 -26.10
CA GLY A 129 32.18 -1.74 -25.02
C GLY A 129 32.07 -2.50 -23.70
N ALA A 130 31.54 -3.73 -23.73
CA ALA A 130 31.57 -4.64 -22.60
C ALA A 130 33.01 -5.12 -22.34
N VAL A 131 33.40 -5.19 -21.06
CA VAL A 131 34.68 -5.74 -20.63
C VAL A 131 34.46 -7.09 -19.97
N ASP A 132 35.05 -8.14 -20.54
CA ASP A 132 34.99 -9.50 -20.00
C ASP A 132 35.64 -9.57 -18.61
N ILE A 133 34.94 -10.19 -17.66
CA ILE A 133 35.47 -10.48 -16.33
C ILE A 133 35.80 -11.96 -16.25
N THR A 134 37.09 -12.25 -16.13
CA THR A 134 37.53 -13.59 -15.74
C THR A 134 37.56 -13.69 -14.22
N LEU A 135 36.55 -14.34 -13.63
CA LEU A 135 36.65 -14.80 -12.25
C LEU A 135 37.62 -15.99 -12.18
N ARG A 136 38.50 -16.06 -11.17
CA ARG A 136 39.33 -17.25 -10.89
C ARG A 136 38.50 -18.38 -10.27
N SER A 137 37.26 -18.55 -10.75
CA SER A 137 36.42 -19.68 -10.41
C SER A 137 36.70 -20.83 -11.37
N PRO A 138 36.69 -22.08 -10.90
CA PRO A 138 36.66 -23.22 -11.80
C PRO A 138 35.49 -23.11 -12.77
N GLU A 139 35.71 -23.41 -14.06
CA GLU A 139 34.70 -23.25 -15.12
C GLU A 139 33.36 -23.96 -14.79
N HIS A 140 33.42 -25.06 -14.04
CA HIS A 140 32.24 -25.81 -13.60
C HIS A 140 31.36 -25.06 -12.59
N VAL A 141 31.92 -24.11 -11.84
CA VAL A 141 31.17 -23.26 -10.89
C VAL A 141 30.30 -22.28 -11.67
N LEU A 142 30.87 -21.62 -12.67
CA LEU A 142 30.17 -20.62 -13.47
C LEU A 142 28.92 -21.21 -14.13
N LYS A 143 29.02 -22.42 -14.70
CA LYS A 143 27.89 -23.10 -15.38
C LYS A 143 26.65 -23.34 -14.49
N ARG A 144 26.78 -23.19 -13.16
CA ARG A 144 25.72 -23.46 -12.18
C ARG A 144 25.36 -22.26 -11.31
N VAL A 145 25.87 -21.08 -11.63
CA VAL A 145 25.51 -19.84 -10.94
C VAL A 145 24.02 -19.57 -11.15
N THR A 146 23.32 -19.31 -10.05
CA THR A 146 21.90 -19.00 -10.04
C THR A 146 21.66 -17.51 -9.81
N ASN A 147 22.48 -16.86 -8.98
CA ASN A 147 22.35 -15.44 -8.68
C ASN A 147 23.72 -14.80 -8.48
N ILE A 148 23.79 -13.51 -8.80
CA ILE A 148 24.90 -12.64 -8.44
C ILE A 148 24.33 -11.45 -7.68
N LEU A 149 24.98 -11.06 -6.59
CA LEU A 149 24.62 -9.89 -5.80
C LEU A 149 25.84 -9.02 -5.56
N TYR A 150 25.62 -7.72 -5.48
CA TYR A 150 26.68 -6.76 -5.20
C TYR A 150 26.28 -5.86 -4.05
N ASP A 151 27.09 -5.88 -3.02
CA ASP A 151 27.05 -4.92 -1.92
C ASP A 151 28.00 -3.78 -2.25
N GLY A 152 27.43 -2.68 -2.73
CA GLY A 152 28.21 -1.49 -3.08
C GLY A 152 28.84 -0.81 -1.87
N TYR A 153 28.34 -1.05 -0.65
CA TYR A 153 28.86 -0.44 0.58
C TYR A 153 30.14 -1.12 1.03
N ASN A 154 30.10 -2.45 1.12
CA ASN A 154 31.24 -3.26 1.53
C ASN A 154 32.13 -3.69 0.33
N LYS A 155 31.74 -3.32 -0.91
CA LYS A 155 32.39 -3.71 -2.16
C LYS A 155 32.52 -5.23 -2.32
N LEU A 156 31.48 -5.97 -1.89
CA LEU A 156 31.46 -7.43 -1.93
C LEU A 156 30.57 -7.92 -3.07
N LEU A 157 31.09 -8.86 -3.87
CA LEU A 157 30.31 -9.59 -4.86
C LEU A 157 30.03 -11.01 -4.35
N TYR A 158 28.75 -11.33 -4.24
CA TYR A 158 28.28 -12.65 -3.84
C TYR A 158 27.88 -13.44 -5.09
N LEU A 159 28.55 -14.55 -5.32
CA LEU A 159 28.28 -15.49 -6.39
C LEU A 159 27.59 -16.73 -5.80
N ILE A 160 26.29 -16.88 -6.05
CA ILE A 160 25.50 -18.01 -5.56
C ILE A 160 25.37 -19.04 -6.69
N TYR A 161 25.71 -20.30 -6.41
CA TYR A 161 25.63 -21.37 -7.40
C TYR A 161 25.18 -22.70 -6.80
N ALA A 162 24.57 -23.53 -7.65
CA ALA A 162 24.14 -24.87 -7.29
C ALA A 162 25.30 -25.87 -7.42
N LYS A 163 25.75 -26.48 -6.33
CA LYS A 163 26.71 -27.59 -6.36
C LYS A 163 26.01 -28.91 -6.72
N SER A 164 24.76 -29.09 -6.29
CA SER A 164 23.85 -30.16 -6.73
C SER A 164 22.40 -29.65 -6.65
N MET A 165 21.41 -30.48 -6.99
CA MET A 165 19.98 -30.09 -6.85
C MET A 165 19.58 -29.68 -5.42
N MET A 166 20.32 -30.14 -4.42
CA MET A 166 20.02 -29.97 -2.99
C MET A 166 21.09 -29.17 -2.24
N TYR A 167 22.17 -28.75 -2.89
CA TYR A 167 23.27 -28.04 -2.23
C TYR A 167 23.66 -26.79 -2.99
N TYR A 168 23.65 -25.67 -2.29
CA TYR A 168 24.04 -24.37 -2.82
C TYR A 168 25.24 -23.86 -2.04
N HIS A 169 26.10 -23.16 -2.75
CA HIS A 169 27.26 -22.50 -2.20
C HIS A 169 27.25 -21.04 -2.61
N MET A 170 27.88 -20.22 -1.79
CA MET A 170 28.11 -18.82 -2.07
C MET A 170 29.62 -18.56 -1.98
N HIS A 171 30.17 -17.98 -3.05
CA HIS A 171 31.51 -17.40 -3.03
C HIS A 171 31.37 -15.90 -2.82
N VAL A 172 32.20 -15.35 -1.95
CA VAL A 172 32.31 -13.91 -1.73
C VAL A 172 33.62 -13.45 -2.32
N TYR A 173 33.58 -12.43 -3.16
CA TYR A 173 34.74 -11.74 -3.69
C TYR A 173 34.76 -10.32 -3.16
N SER A 174 35.88 -9.87 -2.60
CA SER A 174 36.14 -8.44 -2.52
C SER A 174 36.41 -7.93 -3.93
N ILE A 175 35.74 -6.86 -4.32
CA ILE A 175 36.02 -6.22 -5.60
C ILE A 175 36.36 -4.76 -5.41
N ASP A 176 37.64 -4.47 -5.47
CA ASP A 176 38.13 -3.11 -5.60
C ASP A 176 38.28 -2.70 -7.07
N GLY A 177 38.08 -1.41 -7.32
CA GLY A 177 38.36 -0.81 -8.61
C GLY A 177 37.38 -1.14 -9.73
N ILE A 178 36.26 -1.83 -9.46
CA ILE A 178 35.22 -2.07 -10.47
C ILE A 178 34.66 -0.76 -11.04
N ALA A 179 34.50 0.27 -10.20
CA ALA A 179 34.09 1.58 -10.69
C ALA A 179 35.27 2.37 -11.27
N SER A 180 36.52 1.95 -11.05
CA SER A 180 37.67 2.64 -11.64
C SER A 180 37.65 2.55 -13.17
N VAL A 181 38.38 3.46 -13.81
CA VAL A 181 38.45 3.64 -15.26
C VAL A 181 39.02 2.39 -15.97
N GLN A 182 39.74 1.50 -15.27
CA GLN A 182 40.34 0.29 -15.84
C GLN A 182 39.77 -1.00 -15.20
N PRO A 183 38.66 -1.55 -15.74
CA PRO A 183 38.00 -2.75 -15.20
C PRO A 183 38.80 -4.07 -15.37
N ASN A 184 39.94 -4.06 -16.07
CA ASN A 184 40.63 -5.28 -16.50
C ASN A 184 41.31 -6.07 -15.36
N ARG A 185 41.38 -5.52 -14.15
CA ARG A 185 41.96 -6.21 -12.99
C ARG A 185 41.08 -6.03 -11.77
N ILE A 186 40.05 -6.86 -11.66
CA ILE A 186 39.41 -7.13 -10.38
C ILE A 186 40.45 -7.85 -9.54
N SER A 187 41.06 -7.17 -8.55
CA SER A 187 41.91 -7.81 -7.56
C SER A 187 41.02 -8.72 -6.72
N GLN A 188 41.10 -10.02 -7.01
CA GLN A 188 40.34 -11.04 -6.30
C GLN A 188 41.08 -11.39 -5.01
N ASP A 189 40.94 -10.52 -4.02
CA ASP A 189 41.50 -10.74 -2.69
C ASP A 189 40.39 -11.30 -1.79
N ALA A 190 40.65 -12.48 -1.25
CA ALA A 190 39.79 -13.27 -0.36
C ALA A 190 38.51 -13.87 -1.01
N GLU A 191 38.63 -15.13 -1.42
CA GLU A 191 37.48 -16.00 -1.70
C GLU A 191 37.02 -16.65 -0.38
N LYS A 192 35.90 -16.19 0.17
CA LYS A 192 35.22 -16.95 1.24
C LYS A 192 34.15 -17.81 0.61
N ARG A 193 34.25 -19.13 0.82
CA ARG A 193 33.20 -20.09 0.43
C ARG A 193 32.36 -20.47 1.64
N THR A 194 31.05 -20.37 1.50
CA THR A 194 30.10 -20.90 2.50
C THR A 194 29.01 -21.73 1.84
N ALA A 195 28.54 -22.77 2.52
CA ALA A 195 27.31 -23.45 2.12
C ALA A 195 26.12 -22.56 2.49
N ILE A 196 25.08 -22.57 1.66
CA ILE A 196 23.83 -21.84 1.93
C ILE A 196 22.65 -22.78 1.85
N SER A 197 21.55 -22.43 2.52
CA SER A 197 20.36 -23.27 2.51
C SER A 197 19.78 -23.41 1.09
N PRO A 198 19.19 -24.57 0.74
CA PRO A 198 18.65 -24.77 -0.61
C PRO A 198 17.50 -23.82 -0.93
N THR A 199 16.74 -23.41 0.09
CA THR A 199 15.67 -22.42 -0.03
C THR A 199 16.22 -21.07 -0.47
N LEU A 200 17.28 -20.57 0.18
CA LEU A 200 17.89 -19.28 -0.17
C LEU A 200 18.57 -19.33 -1.54
N GLY A 201 19.26 -20.43 -1.86
CA GLY A 201 19.98 -20.55 -3.13
C GLY A 201 19.09 -20.64 -4.39
N LYS A 202 17.81 -21.01 -4.22
CA LYS A 202 16.79 -21.10 -5.27
C LYS A 202 16.02 -19.80 -5.50
N MET A 203 16.02 -18.89 -4.54
CA MET A 203 15.32 -17.62 -4.66
C MET A 203 15.93 -16.75 -5.76
N LYS A 204 15.12 -15.88 -6.36
CA LYS A 204 15.60 -14.86 -7.30
C LYS A 204 15.95 -13.60 -6.52
N TRP A 205 17.20 -13.19 -6.57
CA TRP A 205 17.73 -12.08 -5.77
C TRP A 205 17.98 -10.82 -6.60
N PHE A 206 17.92 -9.67 -5.94
CA PHE A 206 18.16 -8.34 -6.50
C PHE A 206 18.99 -7.50 -5.54
N SER A 207 19.93 -6.72 -6.08
CA SER A 207 20.69 -5.73 -5.31
C SER A 207 20.12 -4.35 -5.59
N ASP A 208 19.67 -3.64 -4.54
CA ASP A 208 19.27 -2.24 -4.67
C ASP A 208 20.17 -1.35 -3.80
N PRO A 209 21.20 -0.73 -4.40
CA PRO A 209 22.15 0.08 -3.65
C PRO A 209 21.52 1.33 -3.02
N HIS A 210 20.42 1.83 -3.61
CA HIS A 210 19.76 3.04 -3.13
C HIS A 210 19.04 2.82 -1.78
N SER A 211 18.42 1.65 -1.59
CA SER A 211 17.79 1.27 -0.32
C SER A 211 18.72 0.51 0.63
N LYS A 212 19.98 0.24 0.22
CA LYS A 212 20.97 -0.56 0.96
C LYS A 212 20.43 -1.92 1.38
N LYS A 213 19.63 -2.54 0.50
CA LYS A 213 18.96 -3.81 0.74
C LYS A 213 19.22 -4.78 -0.41
N PHE A 214 19.25 -6.07 -0.07
CA PHE A 214 18.98 -7.12 -1.03
C PHE A 214 17.51 -7.47 -0.96
N PHE A 215 16.92 -7.69 -2.12
CA PHE A 215 15.55 -8.19 -2.24
C PHE A 215 15.58 -9.60 -2.78
N TYR A 216 14.63 -10.42 -2.36
CA TYR A 216 14.42 -11.73 -2.94
C TYR A 216 12.94 -12.02 -3.17
N PHE A 217 12.67 -12.67 -4.29
CA PHE A 217 11.33 -13.10 -4.66
C PHE A 217 11.10 -14.53 -4.21
N ASP A 218 10.11 -14.71 -3.34
CA ASP A 218 9.62 -16.01 -2.92
C ASP A 218 8.35 -16.36 -3.69
N ALA A 219 8.47 -17.35 -4.58
CA ALA A 219 7.36 -17.88 -5.38
C ALA A 219 6.60 -19.01 -4.67
N SER A 220 7.00 -19.39 -3.45
CA SER A 220 6.56 -20.60 -2.76
C SER A 220 5.67 -20.34 -1.54
N ASP A 221 4.99 -19.18 -1.48
CA ASP A 221 4.04 -18.94 -0.40
C ASP A 221 2.95 -20.03 -0.44
N LYS A 222 2.62 -20.59 0.72
CA LYS A 222 1.76 -21.79 0.84
C LYS A 222 0.37 -21.55 0.25
N ASP A 223 -0.04 -20.29 0.20
CA ASP A 223 -1.34 -19.84 -0.27
C ASP A 223 -1.36 -19.57 -1.79
N GLY A 224 -0.29 -19.91 -2.51
CA GLY A 224 -0.15 -19.62 -3.95
C GLY A 224 0.14 -18.15 -4.25
N HIS A 225 0.27 -17.33 -3.22
CA HIS A 225 0.76 -15.96 -3.33
C HIS A 225 2.27 -15.96 -3.59
N SER A 226 2.75 -14.88 -4.18
CA SER A 226 4.20 -14.65 -4.24
C SER A 226 4.53 -13.39 -3.48
N SER A 227 5.74 -13.25 -2.96
CA SER A 227 6.10 -12.10 -2.16
C SER A 227 7.54 -11.65 -2.39
N ILE A 228 7.74 -10.34 -2.23
CA ILE A 228 9.07 -9.74 -2.17
C ILE A 228 9.42 -9.51 -0.72
N TRP A 229 10.60 -9.99 -0.38
CA TRP A 229 11.23 -9.84 0.91
C TRP A 229 12.51 -9.03 0.75
N SER A 230 12.94 -8.40 1.84
CA SER A 230 14.21 -7.68 1.88
C SER A 230 15.06 -8.06 3.08
N VAL A 231 16.36 -7.80 2.96
CA VAL A 231 17.34 -7.85 4.03
C VAL A 231 18.32 -6.71 3.81
N SER A 232 18.76 -6.03 4.88
CA SER A 232 19.82 -5.03 4.74
C SER A 232 21.10 -5.69 4.20
N MET A 233 21.90 -4.94 3.44
CA MET A 233 23.18 -5.46 2.93
C MET A 233 24.09 -5.94 4.08
N ASP A 234 24.18 -5.18 5.17
CA ASP A 234 24.94 -5.55 6.37
C ASP A 234 24.36 -6.78 7.10
N GLY A 235 23.04 -6.98 7.03
CA GLY A 235 22.35 -8.13 7.63
C GLY A 235 22.37 -9.39 6.77
N PHE A 236 22.81 -9.30 5.51
CA PHE A 236 22.76 -10.41 4.56
C PHE A 236 23.59 -11.60 5.01
N TRP A 237 24.79 -11.34 5.53
CA TRP A 237 25.66 -12.41 6.02
C TRP A 237 25.05 -13.16 7.21
N ALA A 238 24.36 -12.44 8.10
CA ALA A 238 23.63 -13.04 9.21
C ALA A 238 22.44 -13.90 8.73
N LEU A 239 21.70 -13.46 7.72
CA LEU A 239 20.65 -14.27 7.08
C LEU A 239 21.21 -15.59 6.52
N VAL A 240 22.38 -15.53 5.87
CA VAL A 240 23.05 -16.72 5.32
C VAL A 240 23.49 -17.70 6.41
N GLN A 241 23.98 -17.20 7.55
CA GLN A 241 24.48 -18.04 8.65
C GLN A 241 23.39 -18.52 9.62
N ASN A 242 22.53 -17.61 10.07
CA ASN A 242 21.66 -17.79 11.24
C ASN A 242 20.18 -17.96 10.88
N LYS A 243 19.84 -18.06 9.58
CA LYS A 243 18.48 -18.22 9.06
C LYS A 243 17.47 -17.18 9.59
N SER A 244 17.92 -16.00 10.02
CA SER A 244 17.03 -14.90 10.39
C SER A 244 16.22 -14.50 9.15
N GLY A 245 14.89 -14.59 9.17
CA GLY A 245 14.07 -14.27 8.00
C GLY A 245 14.25 -12.82 7.52
N GLY A 246 14.04 -12.58 6.23
CA GLY A 246 13.91 -11.22 5.70
C GLY A 246 12.64 -10.53 6.19
N VAL A 247 12.47 -9.26 5.82
CA VAL A 247 11.24 -8.48 6.06
C VAL A 247 10.37 -8.58 4.81
N LYS A 248 9.10 -8.98 4.96
CA LYS A 248 8.14 -9.00 3.85
C LYS A 248 7.79 -7.56 3.48
N GLU A 249 8.12 -7.16 2.26
CA GLU A 249 7.85 -5.80 1.75
C GLU A 249 6.51 -5.76 1.01
N MET A 250 6.24 -6.78 0.19
CA MET A 250 5.03 -6.81 -0.64
C MET A 250 4.59 -8.23 -0.96
N GLY A 251 3.28 -8.44 -1.09
CA GLY A 251 2.69 -9.66 -1.63
C GLY A 251 2.04 -9.41 -2.98
N PHE A 252 1.99 -10.43 -3.83
CA PHE A 252 1.31 -10.40 -5.12
C PHE A 252 0.18 -11.42 -5.16
N PRO A 253 -0.99 -11.04 -5.68
CA PRO A 253 -2.09 -11.97 -5.90
C PRO A 253 -1.76 -12.97 -7.01
N THR A 254 -0.96 -12.58 -8.00
CA THR A 254 -0.57 -13.40 -9.15
C THR A 254 0.95 -13.39 -9.33
N LYS A 255 1.50 -14.51 -9.80
CA LYS A 255 2.94 -14.62 -10.07
C LYS A 255 3.30 -13.80 -11.32
N PRO A 256 4.16 -12.78 -11.21
CA PRO A 256 4.61 -12.03 -12.39
C PRO A 256 5.48 -12.91 -13.31
N SER A 257 5.43 -12.63 -14.62
CA SER A 257 6.27 -13.28 -15.64
C SER A 257 7.73 -12.83 -15.51
N SER A 258 7.95 -11.55 -15.22
CA SER A 258 9.24 -10.98 -14.90
C SER A 258 9.13 -10.02 -13.72
N ILE A 259 10.22 -9.92 -12.96
CA ILE A 259 10.29 -9.06 -11.77
C ILE A 259 11.72 -8.58 -11.60
N SER A 260 11.86 -7.29 -11.31
CA SER A 260 13.10 -6.61 -10.93
C SER A 260 12.84 -5.61 -9.81
N VAL A 261 13.87 -5.35 -9.00
CA VAL A 261 13.83 -4.35 -7.94
C VAL A 261 15.07 -3.46 -8.10
N SER A 262 14.86 -2.15 -8.19
CA SER A 262 15.92 -1.15 -8.37
C SER A 262 15.43 0.24 -8.03
N GLY A 263 16.29 1.08 -7.44
CA GLY A 263 15.99 2.50 -7.22
C GLY A 263 14.88 2.75 -6.20
N GLY A 264 14.65 1.80 -5.29
CA GLY A 264 13.52 1.83 -4.37
C GLY A 264 12.16 1.53 -5.01
N ALA A 265 12.12 1.00 -6.23
CA ALA A 265 10.90 0.52 -6.86
C ALA A 265 10.99 -0.93 -7.28
N LEU A 266 9.84 -1.56 -7.23
CA LEU A 266 9.56 -2.88 -7.74
C LEU A 266 8.93 -2.73 -9.12
N ILE A 267 9.52 -3.39 -10.11
CA ILE A 267 8.96 -3.48 -11.47
C ILE A 267 8.56 -4.93 -11.70
N ALA A 268 7.27 -5.17 -11.87
CA ALA A 268 6.70 -6.49 -12.14
C ALA A 268 6.01 -6.46 -13.51
N THR A 269 6.17 -7.53 -14.28
CA THR A 269 5.44 -7.68 -15.56
C THR A 269 4.51 -8.88 -15.47
N TYR A 270 3.30 -8.70 -15.97
CA TYR A 270 2.25 -9.70 -16.02
C TYR A 270 1.90 -9.95 -17.48
N GLN A 271 2.19 -11.15 -17.95
CA GLN A 271 1.83 -11.57 -19.29
C GLN A 271 0.38 -12.07 -19.30
N THR A 272 -0.44 -11.48 -20.17
CA THR A 272 -1.79 -11.96 -20.50
C THR A 272 -1.81 -12.47 -21.94
N ASN A 273 -2.87 -13.17 -22.34
CA ASN A 273 -2.98 -13.75 -23.69
C ASN A 273 -2.86 -12.72 -24.83
N SER A 274 -3.13 -11.44 -24.57
CA SER A 274 -3.17 -10.38 -25.59
C SER A 274 -2.26 -9.19 -25.31
N SER A 275 -1.68 -9.08 -24.10
CA SER A 275 -0.85 -7.94 -23.73
C SER A 275 0.01 -8.24 -22.50
N ASP A 276 1.15 -7.56 -22.39
CA ASP A 276 1.95 -7.52 -21.18
C ASP A 276 1.59 -6.27 -20.39
N THR A 277 1.24 -6.42 -19.11
CA THR A 277 1.06 -5.29 -18.20
C THR A 277 2.26 -5.19 -17.27
N GLN A 278 3.03 -4.13 -17.41
CA GLN A 278 4.10 -3.77 -16.49
C GLN A 278 3.54 -2.87 -15.39
N THR A 279 3.87 -3.20 -14.17
CA THR A 279 3.49 -2.52 -12.95
C THR A 279 4.76 -2.02 -12.27
N ILE A 280 4.81 -0.73 -11.94
CA ILE A 280 5.89 -0.13 -11.17
C ILE A 280 5.30 0.32 -9.83
N VAL A 281 5.84 -0.22 -8.74
CA VAL A 281 5.38 0.06 -7.38
C VAL A 281 6.54 0.62 -6.56
N PRO A 282 6.42 1.81 -5.96
CA PRO A 282 7.43 2.29 -5.03
C PRO A 282 7.43 1.43 -3.76
N LEU A 283 8.61 1.03 -3.29
CA LEU A 283 8.76 0.24 -2.07
C LEU A 283 8.62 1.08 -0.79
N SER A 284 8.48 2.40 -0.90
CA SER A 284 8.26 3.30 0.24
C SER A 284 6.85 3.20 0.85
N GLY A 285 6.04 2.23 0.43
CA GLY A 285 4.70 1.99 0.97
C GLY A 285 3.62 2.98 0.50
N LEU A 286 3.92 3.81 -0.49
CA LEU A 286 2.92 4.68 -1.11
C LEU A 286 2.02 3.84 -2.03
N SER A 287 0.71 4.03 -1.95
CA SER A 287 -0.32 3.23 -2.63
C SER A 287 -0.39 3.43 -4.14
N GLU A 288 0.57 4.14 -4.70
CA GLU A 288 0.53 4.67 -6.04
C GLU A 288 1.28 3.76 -7.00
N GLU A 289 0.51 3.00 -7.76
CA GLU A 289 0.99 2.05 -8.76
C GLU A 289 0.95 2.68 -10.16
N ILE A 290 2.06 2.60 -10.89
CA ILE A 290 2.07 2.97 -12.31
C ILE A 290 1.87 1.70 -13.13
N ARG A 291 0.77 1.63 -13.90
CA ARG A 291 0.46 0.51 -14.79
C ARG A 291 0.65 0.88 -16.25
N CYS A 292 1.37 0.02 -16.94
CA CYS A 292 1.75 0.20 -18.33
C CYS A 292 1.40 -1.04 -19.14
N ARG A 293 0.46 -0.88 -20.08
CA ARG A 293 0.02 -1.98 -20.96
C ARG A 293 0.76 -1.92 -22.29
N HIS A 294 1.34 -3.04 -22.68
CA HIS A 294 2.10 -3.20 -23.93
C HIS A 294 1.50 -4.33 -24.76
N THR A 295 1.50 -4.14 -26.07
CA THR A 295 1.08 -5.18 -27.03
C THR A 295 2.25 -6.09 -27.44
N ASN A 296 3.49 -5.69 -27.13
CA ASN A 296 4.72 -6.35 -27.58
C ASN A 296 5.58 -6.83 -26.41
N ILE A 297 6.64 -7.59 -26.75
CA ILE A 297 7.62 -8.17 -25.83
C ILE A 297 8.15 -7.11 -24.87
N THR A 298 7.92 -7.33 -23.58
CA THR A 298 8.47 -6.52 -22.50
C THR A 298 9.92 -6.89 -22.18
N PRO A 299 10.73 -5.92 -21.71
CA PRO A 299 12.09 -6.16 -21.29
C PRO A 299 12.10 -7.14 -20.12
N SER A 300 13.10 -8.03 -20.14
CA SER A 300 13.28 -9.03 -19.10
C SER A 300 13.64 -8.41 -17.76
N THR A 301 14.26 -7.21 -17.77
CA THR A 301 14.72 -6.53 -16.55
C THR A 301 14.71 -5.03 -16.75
N VAL A 302 14.19 -4.30 -15.75
CA VAL A 302 14.20 -2.84 -15.72
C VAL A 302 14.94 -2.38 -14.46
N PHE A 303 15.82 -1.40 -14.63
CA PHE A 303 16.54 -0.71 -13.57
C PHE A 303 16.15 0.76 -13.54
N VAL A 304 16.19 1.32 -12.34
CA VAL A 304 16.02 2.74 -12.10
C VAL A 304 17.32 3.26 -11.53
N VAL A 305 17.98 4.12 -12.28
CA VAL A 305 19.14 4.90 -11.83
C VAL A 305 18.62 6.26 -11.41
N ARG A 306 18.95 6.70 -10.20
CA ARG A 306 18.41 7.94 -9.62
C ARG A 306 19.46 8.81 -8.97
N ASP A 307 19.09 10.07 -8.72
CA ASP A 307 19.82 11.03 -7.91
C ASP A 307 21.30 11.19 -8.33
N TRP A 308 22.25 10.84 -7.45
CA TRP A 308 23.67 11.09 -7.71
C TRP A 308 24.21 10.26 -8.87
N GLU A 309 23.81 9.01 -8.97
CA GLU A 309 24.17 8.11 -10.06
C GLU A 309 23.64 8.63 -11.40
N PHE A 310 22.45 9.23 -11.40
CA PHE A 310 21.92 9.91 -12.58
C PHE A 310 22.78 11.11 -12.98
N CYS A 311 23.16 11.97 -12.03
CA CYS A 311 24.02 13.12 -12.31
C CYS A 311 25.42 12.70 -12.80
N LYS A 312 25.99 11.62 -12.26
CA LYS A 312 27.26 11.06 -12.76
C LYS A 312 27.17 10.62 -14.22
N LEU A 313 26.05 10.00 -14.61
CA LEU A 313 25.84 9.63 -16.02
C LEU A 313 25.65 10.86 -16.90
N ARG A 314 24.88 11.84 -16.43
CA ARG A 314 24.56 13.06 -17.19
C ARG A 314 25.78 13.97 -17.40
N ASP A 315 26.54 14.19 -16.34
CA ASP A 315 27.59 15.23 -16.27
C ASP A 315 29.00 14.63 -16.38
N GLY A 316 29.16 13.31 -16.28
CA GLY A 316 30.43 12.61 -16.33
C GLY A 316 31.38 13.05 -15.21
N GLU A 317 32.64 13.30 -15.56
CA GLU A 317 33.67 13.77 -14.61
C GLU A 317 33.36 15.16 -14.01
N ARG A 318 32.47 15.93 -14.65
CA ARG A 318 32.04 17.25 -14.16
C ARG A 318 30.91 17.16 -13.14
N ALA A 319 30.41 15.97 -12.83
CA ALA A 319 29.35 15.79 -11.85
C ALA A 319 29.78 16.32 -10.48
N ASN A 320 28.92 17.14 -9.87
CA ASN A 320 29.13 17.69 -8.53
C ASN A 320 27.98 17.27 -7.60
N ALA A 321 28.29 16.60 -6.49
CA ALA A 321 27.29 16.03 -5.60
C ALA A 321 26.36 17.09 -4.98
N THR A 322 26.91 18.26 -4.64
CA THR A 322 26.16 19.39 -4.09
C THR A 322 25.25 20.02 -5.13
N SER A 323 25.74 20.26 -6.35
CA SER A 323 24.90 20.75 -7.46
C SER A 323 23.76 19.78 -7.77
N CYS A 324 24.07 18.49 -7.85
CA CYS A 324 23.08 17.44 -8.07
C CYS A 324 22.03 17.41 -6.95
N ALA A 325 22.45 17.42 -5.69
CA ALA A 325 21.53 17.47 -4.54
C ALA A 325 20.61 18.69 -4.59
N ASN A 326 21.15 19.84 -4.99
CA ASN A 326 20.40 21.07 -5.14
C ASN A 326 19.40 20.96 -6.31
N GLU A 327 19.75 20.39 -7.44
CA GLU A 327 18.83 20.26 -8.58
C GLU A 327 17.61 19.35 -8.31
N ASN A 328 17.67 18.49 -7.28
CA ASN A 328 16.53 17.67 -6.88
C ASN A 328 15.60 18.44 -5.93
N PRO A 329 14.43 18.94 -6.39
CA PRO A 329 13.53 19.71 -5.55
C PRO A 329 12.96 18.88 -4.40
N TRP A 330 12.84 17.55 -4.57
CA TRP A 330 12.33 16.64 -3.55
C TRP A 330 13.27 16.48 -2.35
N ARG A 331 14.54 16.88 -2.48
CA ARG A 331 15.52 16.84 -1.40
C ARG A 331 15.55 18.13 -0.57
N ARG A 332 15.11 19.25 -1.13
CA ARG A 332 15.18 20.57 -0.49
C ARG A 332 14.09 20.84 0.53
N THR A 333 13.13 19.94 0.66
CA THR A 333 12.03 20.06 1.63
C THR A 333 11.97 18.81 2.48
N PRO A 334 12.59 18.79 3.68
CA PRO A 334 11.72 18.53 4.82
C PRO A 334 10.64 19.59 4.68
N LEU A 335 9.45 19.24 4.18
CA LEU A 335 8.29 20.12 4.26
C LEU A 335 8.33 20.64 5.70
N PRO A 336 8.63 21.94 5.95
CA PRO A 336 8.59 22.42 7.30
C PRO A 336 7.20 22.04 7.78
N ALA A 337 7.10 21.38 8.93
CA ALA A 337 5.82 20.87 9.42
C ALA A 337 4.74 21.97 9.48
N SER A 338 5.15 23.24 9.39
CA SER A 338 4.35 24.45 9.29
C SER A 338 3.90 24.89 7.88
N SER A 339 4.33 24.31 6.75
CA SER A 339 3.85 24.72 5.41
C SER A 339 2.83 23.77 4.79
N VAL A 340 2.74 22.53 5.26
CA VAL A 340 1.62 21.64 4.91
C VAL A 340 0.30 22.22 5.42
N SER A 341 0.33 23.06 6.47
CA SER A 341 -0.89 23.70 6.95
C SER A 341 -1.46 24.75 6.00
N GLN A 342 -0.71 25.31 5.05
CA GLN A 342 -1.20 26.42 4.23
C GLN A 342 -2.00 25.94 3.01
N GLU A 343 -1.51 24.93 2.30
CA GLU A 343 -2.23 24.33 1.17
C GLU A 343 -3.40 23.47 1.67
N VAL A 344 -3.23 22.75 2.79
CA VAL A 344 -4.34 22.10 3.49
C VAL A 344 -5.30 23.15 4.10
N GLN A 345 -4.84 24.35 4.50
CA GLN A 345 -5.76 25.42 4.93
C GLN A 345 -6.63 25.90 3.79
N GLU A 346 -6.11 26.08 2.58
CA GLU A 346 -6.94 26.55 1.47
C GLU A 346 -7.98 25.50 1.08
N GLU A 347 -7.61 24.22 1.01
CA GLU A 347 -8.58 23.14 0.74
C GLU A 347 -9.57 22.94 1.89
N THR A 348 -9.12 22.96 3.15
CA THR A 348 -10.04 22.83 4.30
C THR A 348 -10.94 24.05 4.44
N THR A 349 -10.47 25.26 4.12
CA THR A 349 -11.31 26.46 4.09
C THR A 349 -12.36 26.35 2.99
N PHE A 350 -12.01 25.81 1.82
CA PHE A 350 -12.97 25.55 0.76
C PHE A 350 -14.02 24.49 1.17
N ILE A 351 -13.60 23.41 1.83
CA ILE A 351 -14.51 22.38 2.37
C ILE A 351 -15.41 22.95 3.47
N LEU A 352 -14.88 23.79 4.36
CA LEU A 352 -15.65 24.46 5.41
C LEU A 352 -16.63 25.48 4.84
N LEU A 353 -16.24 26.24 3.81
CA LEU A 353 -17.11 27.20 3.15
C LEU A 353 -18.24 26.50 2.39
N THR A 354 -17.92 25.43 1.64
CA THR A 354 -18.93 24.64 0.92
C THR A 354 -19.89 23.95 1.88
N SER A 355 -19.41 23.35 2.97
CA SER A 355 -20.28 22.77 4.00
C SER A 355 -21.15 23.84 4.70
N LEU A 356 -20.62 25.03 4.97
CA LEU A 356 -21.38 26.15 5.51
C LEU A 356 -22.51 26.60 4.56
N ILE A 357 -22.23 26.72 3.26
CA ILE A 357 -23.22 27.08 2.24
C ILE A 357 -24.35 26.02 2.19
N VAL A 358 -24.00 24.73 2.27
CA VAL A 358 -24.98 23.64 2.32
C VAL A 358 -25.87 23.74 3.57
N VAL A 359 -25.28 24.03 4.74
CA VAL A 359 -26.05 24.21 5.99
C VAL A 359 -26.99 25.42 5.88
N ILE A 360 -26.49 26.57 5.43
CA ILE A 360 -27.28 27.80 5.28
C ILE A 360 -28.44 27.58 4.30
N THR A 361 -28.18 27.00 3.14
CA THR A 361 -29.24 26.71 2.14
C THR A 361 -30.28 25.74 2.68
N THR A 362 -29.87 24.73 3.47
CA THR A 362 -30.80 23.81 4.12
C THR A 362 -31.68 24.51 5.15
N VAL A 363 -31.11 25.39 5.99
CA VAL A 363 -31.86 26.18 6.98
C VAL A 363 -32.86 27.11 6.30
N VAL A 364 -32.45 27.79 5.21
CA VAL A 364 -33.33 28.66 4.43
C VAL A 364 -34.50 27.87 3.84
N LEU A 365 -34.24 26.69 3.28
CA LEU A 365 -35.30 25.82 2.74
C LEU A 365 -36.28 25.37 3.82
N VAL A 366 -35.81 24.98 5.00
CA VAL A 366 -36.66 24.59 6.13
C VAL A 366 -37.52 25.78 6.59
N ALA A 367 -36.93 26.97 6.73
CA ALA A 367 -37.67 28.18 7.09
C ALA A 367 -38.76 28.51 6.05
N LEU A 368 -38.45 28.38 4.76
CA LEU A 368 -39.41 28.60 3.67
C LEU A 368 -40.58 27.61 3.74
N VAL A 369 -40.31 26.33 4.00
CA VAL A 369 -41.35 25.31 4.22
C VAL A 369 -42.20 25.65 5.45
N CYS A 370 -41.59 26.10 6.56
CA CYS A 370 -42.31 26.53 7.75
C CYS A 370 -43.21 27.74 7.47
N VAL A 371 -42.75 28.75 6.70
CA VAL A 371 -43.55 29.92 6.30
C VAL A 371 -44.71 29.50 5.41
N ILE A 372 -44.49 28.61 4.44
CA ILE A 372 -45.56 28.06 3.59
C ILE A 372 -46.59 27.30 4.43
N ALA A 373 -46.13 26.45 5.36
CA ALA A 373 -47.01 25.70 6.26
C ALA A 373 -47.82 26.64 7.17
N TYR A 374 -47.19 27.69 7.69
CA TYR A 374 -47.84 28.70 8.52
C TYR A 374 -48.91 29.47 7.74
N LYS A 375 -48.58 29.99 6.54
CA LYS A 375 -49.56 30.66 5.68
C LYS A 375 -50.71 29.75 5.29
N ARG A 376 -50.42 28.49 4.99
CA ARG A 376 -51.45 27.50 4.63
C ARG A 376 -52.38 27.21 5.81
N ARG A 377 -51.85 27.08 7.03
CA ARG A 377 -52.66 26.92 8.25
C ARG A 377 -53.56 28.14 8.47
N TRP A 378 -53.01 29.34 8.37
CA TRP A 378 -53.77 30.57 8.52
C TRP A 378 -54.90 30.68 7.49
N TRP A 379 -54.66 30.27 6.25
CA TRP A 379 -55.68 30.26 5.20
C TRP A 379 -56.82 29.25 5.51
N TYR A 380 -56.51 28.06 6.03
CA TYR A 380 -57.54 27.11 6.45
C TYR A 380 -58.37 27.62 7.64
N GLU A 381 -57.75 28.32 8.59
CA GLU A 381 -58.47 28.95 9.71
C GLU A 381 -59.38 30.10 9.24
N ALA A 382 -59.00 30.83 8.19
CA ALA A 382 -59.82 31.89 7.60
C ALA A 382 -61.04 31.34 6.82
N VAL A 383 -60.86 30.27 6.03
CA VAL A 383 -61.94 29.66 5.23
C VAL A 383 -62.91 28.85 6.11
N GLY A 384 -62.43 28.23 7.19
CA GLY A 384 -63.27 27.47 8.13
C GLY A 384 -64.31 28.31 8.89
N LYS A 385 -64.24 29.64 8.84
CA LYS A 385 -65.23 30.53 9.47
C LYS A 385 -66.37 30.95 8.54
N THR A 386 -66.32 30.62 7.24
CA THR A 386 -67.32 31.10 6.25
C THR A 386 -68.34 30.06 5.80
N GLU A 387 -68.27 28.80 6.24
CA GLU A 387 -69.31 27.79 5.95
C GLU A 387 -69.96 27.26 7.24
N GLN A 388 -70.78 28.10 7.87
CA GLN A 388 -71.97 27.63 8.60
C GLN A 388 -73.19 27.76 7.69
N ILE A 389 -73.23 26.99 6.61
CA ILE A 389 -74.49 26.75 5.88
C ILE A 389 -75.01 25.42 6.38
N HIS A 390 -76.12 25.48 7.12
CA HIS A 390 -76.83 24.34 7.66
C HIS A 390 -77.14 23.30 6.57
N ALA A 391 -76.57 22.10 6.69
CA ALA A 391 -77.03 20.92 5.95
C ALA A 391 -78.30 20.38 6.64
N PRO A 392 -79.47 20.36 5.97
CA PRO A 392 -80.76 20.04 6.60
C PRO A 392 -81.08 18.52 6.57
N TYR A 393 -80.13 17.66 6.95
CA TYR A 393 -80.37 16.20 6.96
C TYR A 393 -79.71 15.48 8.14
N ALA A 394 -80.06 15.89 9.38
CA ALA A 394 -79.61 15.23 10.61
C ALA A 394 -80.77 14.68 11.47
N GLN A 395 -81.79 14.08 10.84
CA GLN A 395 -82.98 13.55 11.57
C GLN A 395 -83.23 12.03 11.46
N PHE A 396 -82.30 11.23 10.97
CA PHE A 396 -82.42 9.77 11.04
C PHE A 396 -81.12 9.11 11.46
N ALA A 397 -80.80 9.16 12.75
CA ALA A 397 -79.85 8.25 13.38
C ALA A 397 -80.64 7.35 14.34
N PRO A 398 -80.86 6.06 14.03
CA PRO A 398 -81.41 5.14 15.00
C PRO A 398 -80.39 4.80 16.08
N ASP A 399 -80.93 4.61 17.28
CA ASP A 399 -80.28 4.25 18.53
C ASP A 399 -79.48 2.94 18.40
N PHE A 400 -78.15 3.03 18.52
CA PHE A 400 -77.21 1.91 18.39
C PHE A 400 -76.75 1.36 19.75
N SER A 401 -77.55 1.47 20.81
CA SER A 401 -77.26 0.88 22.12
C SER A 401 -77.84 -0.53 22.28
N ARG A 402 -77.36 -1.52 21.52
CA ARG A 402 -77.38 -2.96 21.86
C ARG A 402 -76.74 -3.78 20.73
N PHE A 403 -75.43 -4.00 20.82
CA PHE A 403 -74.81 -5.16 20.20
C PHE A 403 -74.04 -5.92 21.29
N GLU A 404 -74.70 -6.96 21.81
CA GLU A 404 -74.07 -7.95 22.66
C GLU A 404 -72.96 -8.67 21.86
N PHE A 405 -71.82 -8.84 22.51
CA PHE A 405 -70.66 -9.56 22.01
C PHE A 405 -71.03 -11.02 21.68
N PHE A 406 -71.05 -11.38 20.38
CA PHE A 406 -71.09 -12.78 19.96
C PHE A 406 -69.65 -13.36 19.95
N PRO A 407 -69.39 -14.53 20.58
CA PRO A 407 -68.07 -15.14 20.60
C PRO A 407 -67.58 -15.59 19.22
N SER A 408 -66.26 -15.60 19.08
CA SER A 408 -65.46 -15.89 17.90
C SER A 408 -65.64 -17.32 17.35
N CYS A 409 -66.53 -17.50 16.36
CA CYS A 409 -66.63 -18.77 15.61
C CYS A 409 -66.04 -18.71 14.18
N CYS A 410 -65.41 -17.60 13.76
CA CYS A 410 -64.89 -17.44 12.39
C CYS A 410 -63.62 -16.57 12.34
N GLU A 411 -62.56 -17.00 13.01
CA GLU A 411 -61.25 -16.33 12.86
C GLU A 411 -60.47 -17.01 11.72
N GLY A 412 -60.18 -16.26 10.64
CA GLY A 412 -59.16 -16.66 9.66
C GLY A 412 -59.60 -17.19 8.28
N ARG A 413 -60.88 -17.18 7.88
CA ARG A 413 -61.28 -17.46 6.48
C ARG A 413 -62.37 -16.51 5.98
N GLU A 414 -62.08 -15.77 4.91
CA GLU A 414 -62.91 -14.69 4.33
C GLU A 414 -64.18 -15.15 3.61
N THR A 415 -64.49 -16.45 3.54
CA THR A 415 -65.57 -17.00 2.70
C THR A 415 -66.77 -17.60 3.44
N CYS A 416 -66.86 -17.48 4.77
CA CYS A 416 -68.00 -18.04 5.51
C CYS A 416 -69.18 -17.05 5.58
N THR A 417 -70.21 -17.24 4.73
CA THR A 417 -71.42 -16.41 4.64
C THR A 417 -72.49 -16.76 5.69
N SER A 418 -72.51 -18.00 6.20
CA SER A 418 -73.38 -18.43 7.31
C SER A 418 -72.59 -19.13 8.42
N CYS A 419 -73.02 -18.98 9.67
CA CYS A 419 -72.41 -19.66 10.81
C CYS A 419 -72.88 -21.13 10.87
N ARG A 420 -71.96 -22.10 10.75
CA ARG A 420 -72.32 -23.54 10.76
C ARG A 420 -72.94 -24.05 12.07
N SER A 421 -72.70 -23.38 13.20
CA SER A 421 -73.28 -23.81 14.50
C SER A 421 -74.71 -23.31 14.74
N CYS A 422 -75.14 -22.21 14.12
CA CYS A 422 -76.48 -21.64 14.38
C CYS A 422 -77.30 -21.32 13.12
N GLY A 423 -76.74 -21.52 11.93
CA GLY A 423 -77.41 -21.29 10.64
C GLY A 423 -77.68 -19.82 10.29
N LYS A 424 -77.41 -18.87 11.19
CA LYS A 424 -77.68 -17.44 10.97
C LYS A 424 -76.61 -16.81 10.09
N GLU A 425 -77.04 -15.95 9.17
CA GLU A 425 -76.16 -15.15 8.30
C GLU A 425 -75.50 -14.01 9.08
N LYS A 426 -74.27 -13.63 8.70
CA LYS A 426 -73.56 -12.52 9.33
C LYS A 426 -74.24 -11.18 8.97
N PRO A 427 -74.51 -10.29 9.94
CA PRO A 427 -75.08 -8.97 9.64
C PRO A 427 -74.10 -8.14 8.78
N ARG A 428 -74.60 -7.52 7.71
CA ARG A 428 -73.81 -6.63 6.84
C ARG A 428 -73.51 -5.33 7.58
N VAL A 429 -72.29 -4.78 7.40
CA VAL A 429 -71.80 -3.59 8.12
C VAL A 429 -72.24 -2.28 7.45
N GLY A 430 -73.40 -2.26 6.79
CA GLY A 430 -73.86 -1.06 6.10
C GLY A 430 -75.33 -1.09 5.70
N GLN A 431 -75.79 0.03 5.16
CA GLN A 431 -77.18 0.28 4.83
C GLN A 431 -77.46 -0.15 3.40
N GLU A 432 -78.49 -0.95 3.20
CA GLU A 432 -78.92 -1.36 1.85
C GLU A 432 -79.46 -0.16 1.08
N ILE A 433 -79.12 -0.09 -0.22
CA ILE A 433 -79.51 1.00 -1.12
C ILE A 433 -81.04 0.99 -1.33
N GLY A 434 -81.64 -0.20 -1.41
CA GLY A 434 -83.09 -0.39 -1.54
C GLY A 434 -83.63 -0.13 -2.95
N ASN A 435 -84.86 -0.60 -3.22
CA ASN A 435 -85.49 -0.56 -4.56
C ASN A 435 -85.58 0.86 -5.13
N ASN A 436 -85.94 1.85 -4.30
CA ASN A 436 -86.18 3.22 -4.75
C ASN A 436 -84.92 3.90 -5.31
N VAL A 437 -83.75 3.61 -4.74
CA VAL A 437 -82.48 4.19 -5.20
C VAL A 437 -81.90 3.37 -6.35
N ALA A 438 -82.11 2.04 -6.35
CA ALA A 438 -81.74 1.17 -7.46
C ALA A 438 -82.49 1.54 -8.76
N GLU A 439 -83.80 1.77 -8.71
CA GLU A 439 -84.59 2.21 -9.86
C GLU A 439 -84.14 3.58 -10.38
N LYS A 440 -83.87 4.53 -9.48
CA LYS A 440 -83.33 5.85 -9.86
C LYS A 440 -81.93 5.79 -10.48
N SER A 441 -81.16 4.74 -10.20
CA SER A 441 -79.80 4.57 -10.73
C SER A 441 -79.76 4.05 -12.18
N ASN A 442 -80.91 3.81 -12.82
CA ASN A 442 -81.01 3.25 -14.18
C ASN A 442 -80.19 1.96 -14.37
N GLY A 443 -80.23 1.06 -13.37
CA GLY A 443 -79.56 -0.25 -13.42
C GLY A 443 -78.09 -0.25 -13.00
N LEU A 444 -77.57 0.87 -12.47
CA LEU A 444 -76.18 0.93 -11.98
C LEU A 444 -75.99 0.22 -10.62
N PHE A 445 -77.03 0.21 -9.77
CA PHE A 445 -77.01 -0.47 -8.47
C PHE A 445 -78.14 -1.48 -8.36
N SER A 446 -77.85 -2.61 -7.73
CA SER A 446 -78.87 -3.59 -7.34
C SER A 446 -79.53 -3.15 -6.04
N PRO A 447 -80.83 -3.44 -5.81
CA PRO A 447 -81.47 -3.15 -4.52
C PRO A 447 -80.76 -3.76 -3.31
N GLN A 448 -80.03 -4.86 -3.53
CA GLN A 448 -79.27 -5.60 -2.51
C GLN A 448 -77.85 -5.07 -2.30
N ASP A 449 -77.39 -4.10 -3.09
CA ASP A 449 -76.12 -3.43 -2.85
C ASP A 449 -76.23 -2.56 -1.59
N TRP A 450 -75.12 -2.38 -0.87
CA TRP A 450 -75.11 -1.67 0.40
C TRP A 450 -73.94 -0.69 0.50
N VAL A 451 -74.18 0.44 1.16
CA VAL A 451 -73.17 1.47 1.37
C VAL A 451 -72.51 1.27 2.72
N CYS A 452 -71.18 1.20 2.74
CA CYS A 452 -70.44 1.06 4.00
C CYS A 452 -70.49 2.38 4.78
N THR A 453 -71.03 2.35 6.00
CA THR A 453 -71.17 3.54 6.85
C THR A 453 -69.84 4.17 7.28
N LYS A 454 -68.70 3.47 7.14
CA LYS A 454 -67.38 3.97 7.55
C LYS A 454 -66.65 4.78 6.47
N CYS A 455 -66.72 4.36 5.22
CA CYS A 455 -66.01 5.01 4.11
C CYS A 455 -66.94 5.49 3.00
N ASN A 456 -68.24 5.27 3.14
CA ASN A 456 -69.30 5.65 2.21
C ASN A 456 -69.17 5.05 0.79
N ASP A 457 -68.41 3.95 0.64
CA ASP A 457 -68.29 3.22 -0.63
C ASP A 457 -69.45 2.22 -0.81
N VAL A 458 -69.95 2.14 -2.05
CA VAL A 458 -70.97 1.15 -2.46
C VAL A 458 -70.32 -0.22 -2.62
N ASN A 459 -70.89 -1.23 -1.99
CA ASN A 459 -70.47 -2.62 -2.07
C ASN A 459 -71.58 -3.46 -2.70
N LEU A 460 -71.18 -4.38 -3.59
CA LEU A 460 -72.10 -5.30 -4.24
C LEU A 460 -72.76 -6.22 -3.20
N GLY A 461 -74.06 -6.50 -3.34
CA GLY A 461 -74.86 -7.24 -2.37
C GLY A 461 -74.38 -8.65 -2.04
N ARG A 462 -73.51 -9.22 -2.88
CA ARG A 462 -72.88 -10.52 -2.61
C ARG A 462 -71.71 -10.46 -1.63
N ARG A 463 -71.20 -9.26 -1.31
CA ARG A 463 -70.08 -9.06 -0.38
C ARG A 463 -70.62 -8.69 0.99
N ASN A 464 -70.08 -9.33 2.03
CA ASN A 464 -70.39 -8.95 3.42
C ASN A 464 -69.28 -8.09 4.05
N VAL A 465 -68.24 -7.73 3.28
CA VAL A 465 -67.07 -6.95 3.71
C VAL A 465 -66.82 -5.80 2.72
N CYS A 466 -66.51 -4.62 3.26
CA CYS A 466 -66.23 -3.42 2.46
C CYS A 466 -64.97 -3.56 1.60
N LYS A 467 -65.02 -3.11 0.35
CA LYS A 467 -63.89 -3.14 -0.60
C LYS A 467 -62.78 -2.13 -0.29
N ALA A 468 -63.08 -1.01 0.38
CA ALA A 468 -62.10 0.03 0.62
C ALA A 468 -60.95 -0.49 1.50
N LYS A 469 -59.71 -0.40 1.01
CA LYS A 469 -58.51 -0.71 1.82
C LYS A 469 -58.47 0.28 2.99
N LYS A 470 -58.31 -0.22 4.22
CA LYS A 470 -58.15 0.61 5.44
C LYS A 470 -57.03 1.65 5.23
N PHE A 471 -57.39 2.89 4.92
CA PHE A 471 -56.45 4.01 5.02
C PHE A 471 -56.44 4.47 6.48
N ALA A 472 -55.55 3.86 7.27
CA ALA A 472 -55.19 4.39 8.58
C ALA A 472 -54.43 5.71 8.39
N ALA A 473 -54.66 6.66 9.30
CA ALA A 473 -54.12 8.01 9.32
C ALA A 473 -52.58 8.05 9.18
N LEU A 474 -52.11 8.29 7.97
CA LEU A 474 -50.70 8.47 7.63
C LEU A 474 -50.37 9.95 7.50
N LYS A 475 -50.05 10.66 8.60
CA LYS A 475 -49.46 12.02 8.48
C LYS A 475 -48.36 12.41 9.47
N LEU A 476 -48.06 11.64 10.52
CA LEU A 476 -47.02 12.04 11.49
C LEU A 476 -45.92 11.00 11.70
N GLU A 477 -46.25 9.72 11.79
CA GLU A 477 -45.24 8.68 12.06
C GLU A 477 -44.23 8.47 10.92
N GLN A 478 -44.65 8.61 9.66
CA GLN A 478 -43.72 8.51 8.52
C GLN A 478 -42.75 9.69 8.46
N ALA A 479 -43.16 10.88 8.88
CA ALA A 479 -42.27 12.04 8.96
C ALA A 479 -41.25 11.85 10.09
N ILE A 480 -41.68 11.34 11.25
CA ILE A 480 -40.79 11.01 12.37
C ILE A 480 -39.81 9.90 11.98
N ALA A 481 -40.26 8.87 11.25
CA ALA A 481 -39.39 7.79 10.78
C ALA A 481 -38.30 8.29 9.83
N VAL A 482 -38.63 9.20 8.91
CA VAL A 482 -37.65 9.80 7.98
C VAL A 482 -36.65 10.69 8.72
N VAL A 483 -37.10 11.54 9.64
CA VAL A 483 -36.21 12.40 10.44
C VAL A 483 -35.31 11.56 11.35
N THR A 484 -35.84 10.54 12.00
CA THR A 484 -35.07 9.63 12.86
C THR A 484 -34.03 8.84 12.05
N TRP A 485 -34.37 8.43 10.83
CA TRP A 485 -33.43 7.79 9.92
C TRP A 485 -32.30 8.73 9.49
N ILE A 486 -32.61 9.98 9.13
CA ILE A 486 -31.59 10.99 8.76
C ILE A 486 -30.64 11.26 9.95
N VAL A 487 -31.17 11.46 11.16
CA VAL A 487 -30.34 11.70 12.36
C VAL A 487 -29.45 10.50 12.67
N ARG A 488 -29.96 9.26 12.58
CA ARG A 488 -29.14 8.06 12.78
C ARG A 488 -28.06 7.91 11.72
N THR A 489 -28.36 8.16 10.45
CA THR A 489 -27.38 8.04 9.37
C THR A 489 -26.28 9.11 9.50
N LEU A 490 -26.63 10.34 9.89
CA LEU A 490 -25.64 11.39 10.14
C LEU A 490 -24.76 11.11 11.37
N ASN A 491 -25.34 10.55 12.45
CA ASN A 491 -24.57 10.17 13.65
C ASN A 491 -23.58 9.02 13.36
N ILE A 492 -24.00 8.03 12.56
CA ILE A 492 -23.12 6.92 12.11
C ILE A 492 -22.00 7.43 11.20
N TYR A 493 -22.26 8.47 10.39
CA TYR A 493 -21.25 9.06 9.51
C TYR A 493 -20.18 9.83 10.32
N HIS A 494 -20.59 10.52 11.39
CA HIS A 494 -19.67 11.23 12.29
C HIS A 494 -18.79 10.26 13.11
N GLU A 495 -19.34 9.13 13.54
CA GLU A 495 -18.61 8.09 14.29
C GLU A 495 -17.58 7.37 13.41
N LYS A 496 -17.89 7.12 12.13
CA LYS A 496 -16.93 6.55 11.17
C LYS A 496 -15.82 7.52 10.76
N GLN A 497 -16.12 8.82 10.65
CA GLN A 497 -15.11 9.86 10.38
C GLN A 497 -14.15 10.04 11.57
N MET A 498 -14.65 10.03 12.82
CA MET A 498 -13.79 10.05 14.01
C MET A 498 -12.87 8.81 14.10
N MET A 499 -13.37 7.62 13.78
CA MET A 499 -12.55 6.39 13.79
C MET A 499 -11.52 6.32 12.65
N SER A 500 -11.75 7.06 11.55
CA SER A 500 -10.77 7.23 10.48
C SER A 500 -9.67 8.24 10.84
N LEU A 501 -10.01 9.30 11.59
CA LEU A 501 -9.07 10.33 12.04
C LEU A 501 -8.18 9.87 13.21
N ILE A 502 -8.67 8.96 14.07
CA ILE A 502 -7.88 8.38 15.17
C ILE A 502 -6.78 7.43 14.66
N ASN A 503 -6.85 6.94 13.41
CA ASN A 503 -5.84 6.05 12.82
C ASN A 503 -4.75 6.76 12.00
N LEU A 504 -4.73 8.09 11.94
CA LEU A 504 -3.77 8.89 11.19
C LEU A 504 -3.14 9.99 12.07
N ALA A 505 -2.17 9.63 12.93
CA ALA A 505 -1.02 10.43 13.45
C ALA A 505 -0.55 9.98 14.86
N PRO A 506 0.71 10.22 15.27
CA PRO A 506 1.41 9.46 16.31
C PRO A 506 1.17 10.03 17.71
N VAL A 507 0.10 9.61 18.38
CA VAL A 507 -0.15 9.98 19.80
C VAL A 507 0.28 8.88 20.79
N ARG A 508 0.87 7.78 20.30
CA ARG A 508 1.33 6.67 21.18
C ARG A 508 2.64 6.92 21.93
N MET A 509 3.34 8.04 21.74
CA MET A 509 4.68 8.24 22.32
C MET A 509 4.71 9.03 23.64
N ILE A 510 3.58 9.54 24.17
CA ILE A 510 3.58 10.37 25.40
C ILE A 510 2.92 9.68 26.61
N ILE A 511 2.27 8.52 26.47
CA ILE A 511 1.58 7.84 27.60
C ILE A 511 2.33 6.60 28.13
N SER A 512 3.51 6.23 27.61
CA SER A 512 4.27 5.06 28.10
C SER A 512 5.47 5.36 29.02
N MET A 513 5.67 6.61 29.45
CA MET A 513 6.72 6.97 30.43
C MET A 513 6.12 7.47 31.74
N SER A 514 5.26 6.68 32.39
CA SER A 514 4.78 6.96 33.76
C SER A 514 4.22 5.73 34.48
N ALA A 515 4.78 4.53 34.29
CA ALA A 515 4.39 3.36 35.08
C ALA A 515 5.49 2.31 35.15
N SER A 516 6.51 2.53 35.99
CA SER A 516 7.36 1.47 36.55
C SER A 516 8.13 2.02 37.76
N VAL A 517 7.42 2.25 38.86
CA VAL A 517 7.98 2.33 40.22
C VAL A 517 6.97 1.64 41.14
N MET A 518 7.44 0.63 41.89
CA MET A 518 6.70 -0.27 42.81
C MET A 518 5.78 -1.27 42.11
N THR A 519 5.91 -2.59 42.21
CA THR A 519 6.18 -3.53 43.33
C THR A 519 6.84 -4.80 42.73
N GLY A 520 7.71 -5.61 43.34
CA GLY A 520 7.65 -6.29 44.63
C GLY A 520 7.28 -7.78 44.44
N SER A 521 8.23 -8.70 44.69
CA SER A 521 8.09 -10.18 44.95
C SER A 521 7.45 -11.06 43.83
N THR A 522 7.84 -12.28 43.44
CA THR A 522 8.64 -13.46 43.90
C THR A 522 8.50 -14.51 42.74
N PRO A 523 8.95 -15.79 42.82
CA PRO A 523 10.17 -16.38 43.36
C PRO A 523 10.97 -17.19 42.30
N VAL A 524 12.20 -17.51 42.69
CA VAL A 524 13.13 -18.47 42.08
C VAL A 524 12.59 -19.90 42.15
N PRO A 525 12.87 -20.76 41.15
CA PRO A 525 13.01 -22.19 41.39
C PRO A 525 14.47 -22.64 41.24
N ASP A 526 14.94 -23.31 42.29
CA ASP A 526 16.12 -24.15 42.35
C ASP A 526 16.19 -25.15 41.20
N SER A 527 17.41 -25.41 40.71
CA SER A 527 17.78 -26.77 40.32
C SER A 527 19.27 -27.04 40.58
N THR A 528 19.52 -27.67 41.71
CA THR A 528 20.72 -28.47 41.99
C THR A 528 20.57 -29.88 41.41
N LYS A 529 21.73 -30.50 41.10
CA LYS A 529 22.01 -31.91 40.73
C LYS A 529 21.88 -32.19 39.21
N THR A 530 22.82 -32.85 38.53
CA THR A 530 23.82 -33.82 38.97
C THR A 530 24.94 -33.92 37.93
N ALA A 531 26.17 -34.10 38.40
CA ALA A 531 27.29 -34.60 37.61
C ALA A 531 27.19 -36.13 37.50
N ALA A 532 27.29 -36.68 36.29
CA ALA A 532 27.87 -37.99 35.95
C ALA A 532 27.69 -38.26 34.44
N GLU A 533 28.65 -38.98 33.85
CA GLU A 533 28.61 -39.61 32.52
C GLU A 533 28.86 -38.73 31.29
N LEU A 534 30.14 -38.58 30.91
CA LEU A 534 30.74 -39.38 29.82
C LEU A 534 32.18 -38.90 29.53
N ARG A 535 33.13 -39.50 30.26
CA ARG A 535 34.50 -39.72 29.78
C ARG A 535 34.45 -40.92 28.84
N LEU A 536 34.77 -40.73 27.56
CA LEU A 536 35.52 -41.66 26.70
C LEU A 536 35.43 -41.15 25.26
N LEU A 537 36.54 -40.64 24.74
CA LEU A 537 37.20 -41.13 23.52
C LEU A 537 38.33 -40.16 23.12
N PHE A 538 39.43 -40.76 22.66
CA PHE A 538 40.66 -40.19 22.11
C PHE A 538 41.81 -39.85 23.07
N GLU A 539 42.55 -40.90 23.45
CA GLU A 539 44.01 -40.90 23.34
C GLU A 539 44.45 -42.12 22.53
N GLN A 540 45.23 -41.90 21.46
CA GLN A 540 46.50 -42.58 21.15
C GLN A 540 46.89 -42.34 19.68
N ALA A 541 47.92 -41.51 19.45
CA ALA A 541 49.21 -41.95 18.89
C ALA A 541 50.21 -40.77 18.82
N PRO A 542 51.52 -41.02 19.00
CA PRO A 542 52.52 -40.00 19.31
C PRO A 542 53.29 -39.53 18.07
N GLY A 543 53.76 -38.28 18.10
CA GLY A 543 54.67 -37.73 17.09
C GLY A 543 55.37 -36.49 17.61
N SER A 544 56.63 -36.66 18.02
CA SER A 544 57.54 -35.63 18.50
C SER A 544 57.93 -34.64 17.39
N VAL A 545 57.71 -33.34 17.62
CA VAL A 545 58.39 -32.26 16.88
C VAL A 545 58.80 -31.18 17.88
N GLN A 546 60.08 -30.81 17.86
CA GLN A 546 60.69 -29.76 18.68
C GLN A 546 60.04 -28.38 18.43
N PRO A 547 59.98 -27.50 19.43
CA PRO A 547 59.51 -26.13 19.22
C PRO A 547 60.62 -25.28 18.55
N PRO A 548 60.28 -24.38 17.61
CA PRO A 548 61.24 -23.41 17.11
C PRO A 548 61.46 -22.29 18.12
N SER A 549 62.69 -21.77 18.12
CA SER A 549 63.18 -20.63 18.89
C SER A 549 62.35 -19.34 18.67
N PRO A 550 62.29 -18.44 19.67
CA PRO A 550 61.56 -17.19 19.56
C PRO A 550 62.28 -16.20 18.61
N PRO A 551 61.55 -15.35 17.87
CA PRO A 551 62.14 -14.26 17.12
C PRO A 551 62.55 -13.10 18.05
N PRO A 552 63.48 -12.22 17.61
CA PRO A 552 64.02 -11.17 18.45
C PRO A 552 62.99 -10.07 18.72
N ASN A 553 62.97 -9.62 19.98
CA ASN A 553 62.34 -8.39 20.43
C ASN A 553 63.04 -7.19 19.79
N ASP A 554 62.36 -6.52 18.86
CA ASP A 554 62.58 -5.09 18.59
C ASP A 554 61.24 -4.50 18.15
N PHE A 555 60.46 -4.01 19.12
CA PHE A 555 59.39 -3.06 18.86
C PHE A 555 59.51 -1.91 19.86
N ASN A 556 60.00 -0.80 19.31
CA ASN A 556 60.04 0.52 19.91
C ASN A 556 58.63 0.89 20.39
N ARG A 557 58.47 1.06 21.70
CA ARG A 557 57.40 1.88 22.28
C ARG A 557 57.73 3.30 21.89
N ASP A 558 57.04 3.84 20.89
CA ASP A 558 56.56 5.22 20.84
C ASP A 558 55.83 5.44 19.52
N ARG A 559 54.64 6.05 19.63
CA ARG A 559 53.65 6.39 18.59
C ARG A 559 52.59 5.32 18.30
N LEU A 560 51.47 5.41 19.01
CA LEU A 560 50.18 5.01 18.46
C LEU A 560 49.80 5.96 17.30
N PRO A 561 49.26 5.46 16.17
CA PRO A 561 48.78 6.31 15.10
C PRO A 561 47.43 6.93 15.47
N PHE A 562 47.33 8.25 15.23
CA PHE A 562 46.16 9.13 15.37
C PHE A 562 44.84 8.55 14.80
N ALA A 563 44.93 7.58 13.88
CA ALA A 563 43.81 6.93 13.21
C ALA A 563 42.92 6.04 14.11
N VAL A 564 43.43 5.58 15.26
CA VAL A 564 42.60 4.80 16.22
C VAL A 564 41.74 5.73 17.08
N LEU A 565 42.19 6.97 17.32
CA LEU A 565 41.47 7.96 18.14
C LEU A 565 40.23 8.50 17.40
N VAL A 566 40.34 8.73 16.08
CA VAL A 566 39.26 9.25 15.24
C VAL A 566 38.10 8.25 15.15
N ASN A 567 38.39 6.96 15.00
CA ASN A 567 37.35 5.93 14.92
C ASN A 567 36.60 5.68 16.25
N LEU A 568 37.21 5.97 17.40
CA LEU A 568 36.51 5.87 18.68
C LEU A 568 35.57 7.07 18.91
N MET A 569 36.00 8.27 18.48
CA MET A 569 35.23 9.51 18.65
C MET A 569 34.03 9.61 17.69
N ASP A 570 34.10 9.04 16.49
CA ASP A 570 32.98 9.02 15.53
C ASP A 570 31.81 8.08 15.96
N SER A 571 32.02 7.22 16.96
CA SER A 571 31.00 6.30 17.48
C SER A 571 30.14 6.88 18.62
N LEU A 572 30.48 8.08 19.12
CA LEU A 572 29.75 8.77 20.17
C LEU A 572 28.97 9.96 19.59
N ASP A 573 27.63 9.86 19.61
CA ASP A 573 26.72 10.94 19.18
C ASP A 573 26.98 12.22 19.99
N TRP A 574 27.51 13.25 19.32
CA TRP A 574 27.92 14.54 19.88
C TRP A 574 26.87 15.30 20.73
N PRO A 575 25.53 15.17 20.52
CA PRO A 575 24.57 15.83 21.40
C PRO A 575 24.54 15.27 22.82
N THR A 576 25.00 14.03 23.03
CA THR A 576 24.88 13.31 24.31
C THR A 576 26.08 13.55 25.24
N ALA A 577 27.24 13.87 24.66
CA ALA A 577 28.48 14.09 25.41
C ALA A 577 28.53 15.44 26.16
N CYS A 578 27.67 16.40 25.80
CA CYS A 578 27.64 17.73 26.44
C CYS A 578 27.00 17.74 27.84
N PHE A 579 26.43 16.63 28.32
CA PHE A 579 25.66 16.59 29.57
C PHE A 579 26.36 15.93 30.76
N TYR A 580 27.55 15.34 30.59
CA TYR A 580 28.27 14.69 31.69
C TYR A 580 29.40 15.56 32.24
N ARG A 581 29.45 15.74 33.57
CA ARG A 581 30.62 16.29 34.25
C ARG A 581 31.78 15.29 34.13
N LEU A 582 32.98 15.80 33.84
CA LEU A 582 34.20 15.02 33.64
C LEU A 582 34.49 14.05 34.81
N ASP A 583 34.11 14.43 36.03
CA ASP A 583 34.28 13.63 37.25
C ASP A 583 33.46 12.32 37.24
N GLU A 584 32.36 12.27 36.48
CA GLU A 584 31.56 11.05 36.34
C GLU A 584 32.13 10.12 35.27
N LEU A 585 32.69 10.66 34.19
CA LEU A 585 33.38 9.88 33.15
C LEU A 585 34.62 9.16 33.71
N LYS A 586 35.34 9.79 34.66
CA LYS A 586 36.49 9.18 35.37
C LYS A 586 36.12 7.90 36.14
N LYS A 587 34.87 7.75 36.58
CA LYS A 587 34.41 6.54 37.30
C LYS A 587 34.19 5.34 36.38
N PHE A 588 33.80 5.58 35.13
CA PHE A 588 33.47 4.51 34.19
C PHE A 588 34.67 4.03 33.36
N TYR A 589 35.67 4.89 33.15
CA TYR A 589 36.80 4.59 32.27
C TYR A 589 38.15 5.04 32.88
N PRO A 590 38.68 4.33 33.89
CA PRO A 590 39.94 4.67 34.56
C PRO A 590 41.19 4.59 33.65
N VAL A 591 41.06 4.02 32.45
CA VAL A 591 42.14 3.96 31.45
C VAL A 591 42.36 5.31 30.74
N LEU A 592 41.39 6.23 30.78
CA LEU A 592 41.49 7.54 30.13
C LEU A 592 42.13 8.62 31.02
N THR A 593 42.34 8.33 32.31
CA THR A 593 42.84 9.30 33.31
C THR A 593 44.23 9.86 32.99
N PRO A 594 45.24 9.06 32.57
CA PRO A 594 46.58 9.62 32.30
C PRO A 594 46.64 10.53 31.08
N ILE A 595 45.71 10.37 30.13
CA ILE A 595 45.67 11.11 28.86
C ILE A 595 44.92 12.44 29.03
N ALA A 596 43.95 12.48 29.95
CA ALA A 596 43.21 13.70 30.27
C ALA A 596 44.05 14.69 31.12
N GLU A 597 44.99 14.21 31.93
CA GLU A 597 45.88 15.05 32.75
C GLU A 597 47.06 15.64 31.97
N GLU A 598 47.38 15.11 30.78
CA GLU A 598 48.45 15.61 29.92
C GLU A 598 47.98 16.72 28.94
N HIS A 599 46.66 16.98 28.89
CA HIS A 599 46.04 17.97 28.00
C HIS A 599 45.14 19.00 28.72
N GLU A 600 45.32 19.12 30.03
CA GLU A 600 44.95 20.30 30.83
C GLU A 600 46.20 21.19 31.00
#